data_AF-A0A9D9T5S4-F1
#
_entry.id   AF-A0A9D9T5S4-F1
#
_cell.length_a   1.000
_cell.length_b   1.000
_cell.length_c   1.000
_cell.angle_alpha   90.00
_cell.angle_beta   90.00
_cell.angle_gamma   90.00
#
_symmetry.space_group_name_H-M   'P 1'
#
loop_
_entity.id
_entity.type
_entity.pdbx_description
1 polymer ?
#
loop_
_entity_poly.entity_id
_entity_poly.type
_entity_poly.pdbx_seq_one_letter_code
_entity_poly.pdbx_strand_id
1 'polypeptide(L)'
;MNTLRFKVLDEAFRRKAVPFPEGKERLTEFYAKYVFDRAKMQRYLSKSTYGILTNSIDKGEPLNRTIADGVATGMKQWAIESGATHYTHWFQPLTGGTAEKHDSFLDFNNQGGAIEDFSGKLLAQQEPDASSFPNGGIRNTFEARGYTAWDPSSPAFISGDTLCIPTIFIAYTGEALDFKTPLLKSINVLNKAAVDVCQYFDANVNKVTSFLGWEQEYFLVDEALWAARPDLMLTGRTLMGHSSAKNQQLDDHYFGAIPSRVLSFMKDLEIESLKLGIPVKTRHNEVAPNQFELAPIYEEANLANDHNLLLMAVMKKIARRHNFRVLFHEKP
;
A
#
# COMPACT_ATOMS: atom_id res chain seq x y z
N MET A 1 7.38 -0.43 -37.94
CA MET A 1 8.03 -0.45 -36.62
C MET A 1 9.22 0.51 -36.51
N ASN A 2 10.18 0.55 -37.46
CA ASN A 2 11.32 1.49 -37.38
C ASN A 2 10.90 2.96 -37.19
N THR A 3 9.88 3.42 -37.90
CA THR A 3 9.37 4.80 -37.78
C THR A 3 8.74 5.12 -36.41
N LEU A 4 8.16 4.13 -35.72
CA LEU A 4 7.58 4.34 -34.39
C LEU A 4 8.67 4.55 -33.33
N ARG A 5 9.73 3.72 -33.37
CA ARG A 5 10.85 3.81 -32.41
C ARG A 5 11.55 5.17 -32.47
N PHE A 6 11.83 5.69 -33.67
CA PHE A 6 12.49 6.99 -33.80
C PHE A 6 11.59 8.15 -33.34
N LYS A 7 10.28 8.09 -33.60
CA LYS A 7 9.32 9.09 -33.10
C LYS A 7 9.26 9.10 -31.58
N VAL A 8 9.14 7.92 -30.98
CA VAL A 8 9.14 7.72 -29.53
C VAL A 8 10.44 8.22 -28.88
N LEU A 9 11.58 7.98 -29.53
CA LEU A 9 12.87 8.45 -29.05
C LEU A 9 12.96 9.99 -29.05
N ASP A 10 12.54 10.62 -30.14
CA ASP A 10 12.47 12.09 -30.24
C ASP A 10 11.51 12.68 -29.19
N GLU A 11 10.37 12.03 -28.94
CA GLU A 11 9.46 12.40 -27.85
C GLU A 11 10.14 12.31 -26.48
N ALA A 12 10.79 11.19 -26.18
CA ALA A 12 11.47 10.95 -24.90
C ALA A 12 12.58 11.97 -24.63
N PHE A 13 13.34 12.37 -25.65
CA PHE A 13 14.39 13.38 -25.54
C PHE A 13 13.86 14.79 -25.29
N ARG A 14 12.63 15.11 -25.74
CA ARG A 14 12.01 16.42 -25.54
C ARG A 14 11.34 16.57 -24.18
N ARG A 15 11.11 15.47 -23.45
CA ARG A 15 10.46 15.50 -22.14
C ARG A 15 11.32 16.24 -21.12
N LYS A 16 10.68 17.20 -20.44
CA LYS A 16 11.26 17.95 -19.33
C LYS A 16 10.78 17.38 -18.00
N ALA A 17 11.47 17.71 -16.91
CA ALA A 17 10.98 17.39 -15.58
C ALA A 17 9.61 18.04 -15.37
N VAL A 18 8.62 17.24 -14.96
CA VAL A 18 7.31 17.78 -14.58
C VAL A 18 7.52 18.67 -13.36
N PRO A 19 7.13 19.95 -13.40
CA PRO A 19 7.30 20.82 -12.26
C PRO A 19 6.44 20.31 -11.11
N PHE A 20 7.06 20.10 -9.97
CA PHE A 20 6.35 19.82 -8.73
C PHE A 20 5.92 21.15 -8.10
N PRO A 21 4.65 21.32 -7.68
CA PRO A 21 4.24 22.51 -6.96
C PRO A 21 4.94 22.51 -5.59
N GLU A 22 5.96 23.36 -5.42
CA GLU A 22 6.61 23.57 -4.13
C GLU A 22 5.57 24.05 -3.12
N GLY A 23 5.08 23.12 -2.29
CA GLY A 23 4.38 23.47 -1.06
C GLY A 23 5.38 24.08 -0.10
N LYS A 24 5.05 25.25 0.47
CA LYS A 24 5.81 25.85 1.57
C LYS A 24 5.58 25.13 2.91
N GLU A 25 4.75 24.09 2.92
CA GLU A 25 4.36 23.32 4.09
C GLU A 25 5.56 22.52 4.64
N ARG A 26 5.65 22.44 5.97
CA ARG A 26 6.71 21.65 6.63
C ARG A 26 6.39 20.16 6.50
N LEU A 27 7.41 19.30 6.47
CA LEU A 27 7.23 17.84 6.42
C LEU A 27 6.24 17.33 7.49
N THR A 28 6.30 17.94 8.68
CA THR A 28 5.43 17.62 9.82
C THR A 28 3.95 17.95 9.60
N GLU A 29 3.62 18.88 8.70
CA GLU A 29 2.25 19.33 8.45
C GLU A 29 1.48 18.38 7.53
N PHE A 30 2.19 17.67 6.65
CA PHE A 30 1.56 16.72 5.75
C PHE A 30 1.83 15.25 6.10
N TYR A 31 2.75 14.94 7.00
CA TYR A 31 2.97 13.56 7.45
C TYR A 31 1.68 12.93 8.02
N ALA A 32 1.35 11.71 7.56
CA ALA A 32 0.16 10.96 7.93
C ALA A 32 -1.17 11.74 7.75
N LYS A 33 -1.20 12.78 6.90
CA LYS A 33 -2.39 13.61 6.66
C LYS A 33 -3.61 12.77 6.25
N TYR A 34 -3.39 11.75 5.42
CA TYR A 34 -4.43 10.87 4.89
C TYR A 34 -4.50 9.50 5.60
N VAL A 35 -4.06 9.43 6.86
CA VAL A 35 -4.12 8.20 7.67
C VAL A 35 -4.97 8.46 8.89
N PHE A 36 -5.93 7.59 9.20
CA PHE A 36 -6.76 7.62 10.41
C PHE A 36 -5.97 7.15 11.64
N ASP A 37 -4.95 7.93 12.00
CA ASP A 37 -4.04 7.68 13.12
C ASP A 37 -4.69 7.90 14.50
N ARG A 38 -3.95 7.62 15.58
CA ARG A 38 -4.43 7.80 16.96
C ARG A 38 -4.92 9.21 17.27
N ALA A 39 -4.29 10.25 16.72
CA ALA A 39 -4.69 11.62 16.97
C ALA A 39 -6.06 11.91 16.35
N LYS A 40 -6.31 11.42 15.14
CA LYS A 40 -7.63 11.51 14.49
C LYS A 40 -8.64 10.59 15.17
N MET A 41 -8.27 9.36 15.51
CA MET A 41 -9.13 8.47 16.30
C MET A 41 -9.59 9.15 17.59
N GLN A 42 -8.70 9.83 18.32
CA GLN A 42 -9.07 10.56 19.54
C GLN A 42 -10.02 11.73 19.28
N ARG A 43 -9.91 12.39 18.12
CA ARG A 43 -10.77 13.51 17.71
C ARG A 43 -12.16 13.06 17.23
N TYR A 44 -12.22 11.98 16.46
CA TYR A 44 -13.44 11.54 15.77
C TYR A 44 -14.20 10.43 16.49
N LEU A 45 -13.57 9.74 17.45
CA LEU A 45 -14.21 8.67 18.23
C LEU A 45 -14.61 9.15 19.63
N SER A 46 -15.66 8.54 20.17
CA SER A 46 -15.99 8.73 21.59
C SER A 46 -14.87 8.19 22.48
N LYS A 47 -14.74 8.73 23.70
CA LYS A 47 -13.72 8.29 24.67
C LYS A 47 -13.74 6.78 24.94
N SER A 48 -14.94 6.18 25.00
CA SER A 48 -15.10 4.73 25.20
C SER A 48 -14.65 3.94 23.96
N THR A 49 -15.10 4.34 22.77
CA THR A 49 -14.71 3.71 21.50
C THR A 49 -13.20 3.77 21.28
N TYR A 50 -12.58 4.94 21.50
CA TYR A 50 -11.13 5.12 21.37
C TYR A 50 -10.34 4.20 22.32
N GLY A 51 -10.75 4.12 23.59
CA GLY A 51 -10.08 3.26 24.58
C GLY A 51 -10.14 1.78 24.22
N ILE A 52 -11.31 1.29 23.77
CA ILE A 52 -11.49 -0.10 23.36
C ILE A 52 -10.73 -0.41 22.08
N LEU A 53 -10.80 0.47 21.08
CA LEU A 53 -10.03 0.30 19.83
C LEU A 53 -8.53 0.27 20.11
N THR A 54 -8.04 1.14 20.99
CA THR A 54 -6.64 1.16 21.41
C THR A 54 -6.21 -0.16 22.04
N ASN A 55 -7.03 -0.72 22.95
CA ASN A 55 -6.75 -2.04 23.52
C ASN A 55 -6.75 -3.14 22.45
N SER A 56 -7.65 -3.08 21.46
CA SER A 56 -7.66 -4.04 20.36
C SER A 56 -6.37 -3.98 19.53
N ILE A 57 -5.88 -2.78 19.23
CA ILE A 57 -4.63 -2.56 18.50
C ILE A 57 -3.42 -3.05 19.32
N ASP A 58 -3.33 -2.64 20.59
CA ASP A 58 -2.12 -2.86 21.39
C ASP A 58 -2.03 -4.29 21.96
N LYS A 59 -3.18 -4.87 22.32
CA LYS A 59 -3.31 -6.14 23.05
C LYS A 59 -3.97 -7.27 22.25
N GLY A 60 -4.52 -6.98 21.07
CA GLY A 60 -5.24 -7.97 20.27
C GLY A 60 -6.61 -8.37 20.85
N GLU A 61 -7.22 -7.51 21.67
CA GLU A 61 -8.57 -7.75 22.19
C GLU A 61 -9.61 -7.70 21.05
N PRO A 62 -10.63 -8.60 21.05
CA PRO A 62 -11.64 -8.63 20.00
C PRO A 62 -12.54 -7.39 20.05
N LEU A 63 -12.86 -6.84 18.86
CA LEU A 63 -13.80 -5.73 18.74
C LEU A 63 -15.25 -6.23 18.78
N ASN A 64 -16.05 -5.68 19.69
CA ASN A 64 -17.49 -5.92 19.71
C ASN A 64 -18.19 -5.14 18.57
N ARG A 65 -19.34 -5.63 18.12
CA ARG A 65 -20.12 -5.02 17.02
C ARG A 65 -20.61 -3.59 17.31
N THR A 66 -21.09 -3.32 18.52
CA THR A 66 -21.49 -1.98 18.98
C THR A 66 -20.34 -0.97 18.92
N ILE A 67 -19.11 -1.40 19.22
CA ILE A 67 -17.91 -0.57 19.10
C ILE A 67 -17.55 -0.36 17.63
N ALA A 68 -17.68 -1.39 16.79
CA ALA A 68 -17.45 -1.27 15.35
C ALA A 68 -18.34 -0.20 14.70
N ASP A 69 -19.61 -0.07 15.09
CA ASP A 69 -20.50 0.98 14.58
C ASP A 69 -20.03 2.39 14.99
N GLY A 70 -19.53 2.53 16.22
CA GLY A 70 -18.91 3.78 16.69
C GLY A 70 -17.62 4.13 15.94
N VAL A 71 -16.80 3.12 15.64
CA VAL A 71 -15.58 3.30 14.83
C VAL A 71 -15.93 3.70 13.39
N ALA A 72 -16.86 2.99 12.76
CA ALA A 72 -17.30 3.26 11.39
C ALA A 72 -17.86 4.69 11.27
N THR A 73 -18.67 5.13 12.23
CA THR A 73 -19.22 6.50 12.24
C THR A 73 -18.10 7.56 12.25
N GLY A 74 -17.14 7.46 13.17
CA GLY A 74 -16.05 8.43 13.26
C GLY A 74 -15.07 8.34 12.08
N MET A 75 -14.80 7.13 11.59
CA MET A 75 -13.95 6.90 10.41
C MET A 75 -14.60 7.49 9.15
N LYS A 76 -15.91 7.31 8.96
CA LYS A 76 -16.68 7.91 7.86
C LYS A 76 -16.63 9.44 7.94
N GLN A 77 -16.89 10.00 9.12
CA GLN A 77 -16.87 11.46 9.29
C GLN A 77 -15.51 12.04 8.92
N TRP A 78 -14.42 11.45 9.43
CA TRP A 78 -13.07 11.86 9.05
C TRP A 78 -12.82 11.74 7.54
N ALA A 79 -13.27 10.64 6.94
CA ALA A 79 -13.07 10.37 5.52
C ALA A 79 -13.77 11.40 4.63
N ILE A 80 -15.03 11.69 4.91
CA ILE A 80 -15.82 12.69 4.17
C ILE A 80 -15.24 14.10 4.36
N GLU A 81 -14.87 14.48 5.59
CA GLU A 81 -14.20 15.77 5.85
C GLU A 81 -12.87 15.90 5.10
N SER A 82 -12.23 14.76 4.80
CA SER A 82 -10.99 14.68 4.04
C SER A 82 -11.22 14.56 2.52
N GLY A 83 -12.48 14.56 2.06
CA GLY A 83 -12.87 14.54 0.65
C GLY A 83 -13.12 13.15 0.05
N ALA A 84 -13.20 12.09 0.86
CA ALA A 84 -13.53 10.77 0.38
C ALA A 84 -15.03 10.64 0.06
N THR A 85 -15.34 10.00 -1.06
CA THR A 85 -16.70 9.71 -1.55
C THR A 85 -17.00 8.21 -1.62
N HIS A 86 -15.94 7.39 -1.59
CA HIS A 86 -16.00 5.93 -1.64
C HIS A 86 -15.24 5.33 -0.46
N TYR A 87 -15.48 4.06 -0.21
CA TYR A 87 -14.66 3.22 0.66
C TYR A 87 -14.32 1.90 -0.04
N THR A 88 -13.27 1.24 0.45
CA THR A 88 -12.85 -0.06 -0.04
C THR A 88 -12.19 -0.88 1.06
N HIS A 89 -12.39 -2.18 1.00
CA HIS A 89 -11.59 -3.14 1.75
C HIS A 89 -10.32 -3.41 0.94
N TRP A 90 -9.18 -2.99 1.47
CA TRP A 90 -7.87 -3.11 0.84
C TRP A 90 -7.15 -4.33 1.38
N PHE A 91 -6.89 -5.31 0.51
CA PHE A 91 -6.27 -6.58 0.90
C PHE A 91 -5.29 -7.10 -0.15
N GLN A 92 -4.48 -8.09 0.23
CA GLN A 92 -3.47 -8.70 -0.64
C GLN A 92 -3.80 -10.17 -0.93
N PRO A 93 -4.61 -10.47 -1.95
CA PRO A 93 -4.93 -11.85 -2.31
C PRO A 93 -3.71 -12.60 -2.87
N LEU A 94 -3.84 -13.91 -3.06
CA LEU A 94 -2.79 -14.79 -3.60
C LEU A 94 -2.41 -14.53 -5.09
N THR A 95 -2.74 -13.37 -5.63
CA THR A 95 -2.38 -12.91 -6.98
C THR A 95 -1.01 -12.23 -7.05
N GLY A 96 -0.40 -11.91 -5.91
CA GLY A 96 0.88 -11.19 -5.83
C GLY A 96 0.75 -9.66 -5.89
N GLY A 97 -0.46 -9.11 -5.73
CA GLY A 97 -0.70 -7.67 -5.63
C GLY A 97 -1.81 -7.34 -4.63
N THR A 98 -2.17 -6.06 -4.54
CA THR A 98 -3.31 -5.60 -3.74
C THR A 98 -4.59 -5.61 -4.58
N ALA A 99 -5.73 -5.73 -3.91
CA ALA A 99 -7.05 -5.69 -4.50
C ALA A 99 -7.94 -4.69 -3.77
N GLU A 100 -8.81 -4.05 -4.54
CA GLU A 100 -9.75 -3.03 -4.08
C GLU A 100 -11.06 -3.17 -4.86
N LYS A 101 -12.18 -2.99 -4.17
CA LYS A 101 -13.50 -2.77 -4.75
C LYS A 101 -14.08 -1.50 -4.14
N HIS A 102 -14.36 -0.51 -4.97
CA HIS A 102 -14.80 0.80 -4.49
C HIS A 102 -16.33 0.82 -4.39
N ASP A 103 -16.83 0.98 -3.18
CA ASP A 103 -18.24 1.14 -2.85
C ASP A 103 -18.50 2.59 -2.44
N SER A 104 -19.59 3.20 -2.91
CA SER A 104 -19.94 4.58 -2.53
C SER A 104 -20.48 4.63 -1.10
N PHE A 105 -20.25 5.74 -0.39
CA PHE A 105 -20.98 6.02 0.85
C PHE A 105 -22.47 6.30 0.62
N LEU A 106 -22.89 6.60 -0.61
CA LEU A 106 -24.28 6.87 -0.94
C LEU A 106 -25.17 5.65 -0.68
N ASP A 107 -26.18 5.83 0.17
CA ASP A 107 -27.27 4.90 0.39
C ASP A 107 -28.62 5.65 0.35
N PHE A 108 -29.72 4.91 0.33
CA PHE A 108 -31.06 5.47 0.30
C PHE A 108 -31.81 5.11 1.58
N ASN A 109 -32.37 6.12 2.24
CA ASN A 109 -33.26 5.89 3.37
C ASN A 109 -34.58 5.23 2.91
N ASN A 110 -35.36 4.72 3.86
CA ASN A 110 -36.65 4.05 3.58
C ASN A 110 -37.70 4.94 2.88
N GLN A 111 -37.46 6.25 2.77
CA GLN A 111 -38.31 7.24 2.11
C GLN A 111 -37.77 7.67 0.74
N GLY A 112 -36.67 7.07 0.26
CA GLY A 112 -36.04 7.40 -1.03
C GLY A 112 -35.09 8.60 -1.00
N GLY A 113 -34.79 9.17 0.18
CA GLY A 113 -33.81 10.24 0.34
C GLY A 113 -32.38 9.71 0.38
N ALA A 114 -31.48 10.38 -0.33
CA ALA A 114 -30.04 10.07 -0.33
C ALA A 114 -29.42 10.40 1.04
N ILE A 115 -28.63 9.46 1.56
CA ILE A 115 -27.84 9.60 2.78
C ILE A 115 -26.44 9.05 2.54
N GLU A 116 -25.47 9.43 3.37
CA GLU A 116 -24.15 8.81 3.39
C GLU A 116 -24.10 7.82 4.56
N ASP A 117 -23.98 6.53 4.27
CA ASP A 117 -23.90 5.47 5.28
C ASP A 117 -22.59 4.68 5.23
N PHE A 118 -22.12 4.27 6.41
CA PHE A 118 -20.98 3.39 6.59
C PHE A 118 -21.12 2.69 7.93
N SER A 119 -21.49 1.41 7.90
CA SER A 119 -21.82 0.64 9.11
C SER A 119 -20.64 -0.16 9.65
N GLY A 120 -20.61 -0.39 10.96
CA GLY A 120 -19.60 -1.23 11.61
C GLY A 120 -19.65 -2.69 11.18
N LYS A 121 -20.78 -3.13 10.62
CA LYS A 121 -20.88 -4.44 9.97
C LYS A 121 -19.84 -4.61 8.87
N LEU A 122 -19.59 -3.56 8.08
CA LEU A 122 -18.60 -3.59 7.00
C LEU A 122 -17.19 -3.79 7.55
N LEU A 123 -16.84 -3.15 8.68
CA LEU A 123 -15.54 -3.36 9.34
C LEU A 123 -15.35 -4.80 9.83
N ALA A 124 -16.40 -5.39 10.40
CA ALA A 124 -16.33 -6.73 10.97
C ALA A 124 -16.28 -7.83 9.90
N GLN A 125 -17.15 -7.75 8.89
CA GLN A 125 -17.25 -8.74 7.83
C GLN A 125 -17.93 -8.17 6.58
N GLN A 126 -17.21 -8.13 5.45
CA GLN A 126 -17.78 -7.84 4.14
C GLN A 126 -17.67 -9.08 3.24
N GLU A 127 -18.64 -9.26 2.34
CA GLU A 127 -18.60 -10.25 1.25
C GLU A 127 -18.15 -9.58 -0.04
N PRO A 128 -16.84 -9.56 -0.38
CA PRO A 128 -16.43 -9.22 -1.74
C PRO A 128 -16.90 -10.33 -2.70
N ASP A 129 -17.33 -9.95 -3.90
CA ASP A 129 -17.48 -10.93 -4.98
C ASP A 129 -16.11 -11.53 -5.28
N ALA A 130 -15.90 -12.73 -4.75
CA ALA A 130 -14.61 -13.40 -4.68
C ALA A 130 -14.44 -14.46 -5.78
N SER A 131 -15.42 -14.59 -6.68
CA SER A 131 -15.50 -15.64 -7.69
C SER A 131 -14.29 -15.69 -8.65
N SER A 132 -13.64 -14.55 -8.86
CA SER A 132 -12.56 -14.39 -9.85
C SER A 132 -11.14 -14.41 -9.27
N PHE A 133 -10.97 -14.50 -7.94
CA PHE A 133 -9.63 -14.54 -7.36
C PHE A 133 -9.01 -15.95 -7.47
N PRO A 134 -7.73 -16.07 -7.86
CA PRO A 134 -7.02 -17.33 -7.84
C PRO A 134 -7.01 -17.92 -6.42
N ASN A 135 -7.35 -19.20 -6.32
CA ASN A 135 -7.42 -19.92 -5.05
C ASN A 135 -6.42 -21.08 -4.98
N GLY A 136 -5.51 -21.21 -5.95
CA GLY A 136 -4.49 -22.28 -5.95
C GLY A 136 -5.07 -23.71 -6.01
N GLY A 137 -6.31 -23.90 -6.46
CA GLY A 137 -6.98 -25.21 -6.49
C GLY A 137 -7.64 -25.59 -5.16
N ILE A 138 -7.67 -24.69 -4.18
CA ILE A 138 -8.23 -24.94 -2.85
C ILE A 138 -9.77 -25.02 -2.89
N ARG A 139 -10.44 -24.51 -3.95
CA ARG A 139 -11.91 -24.51 -4.06
C ARG A 139 -12.48 -24.71 -5.46
N ASN A 140 -13.72 -25.21 -5.50
CA ASN A 140 -14.57 -25.18 -6.70
C ASN A 140 -15.24 -23.80 -6.88
N THR A 141 -15.47 -23.38 -8.14
CA THR A 141 -15.99 -22.05 -8.50
C THR A 141 -17.36 -21.73 -7.87
N PHE A 142 -18.18 -22.73 -7.54
CA PHE A 142 -19.49 -22.52 -6.91
C PHE A 142 -19.41 -22.22 -5.39
N GLU A 143 -18.27 -22.49 -4.76
CA GLU A 143 -17.99 -22.23 -3.32
C GLU A 143 -17.14 -20.97 -3.13
N ALA A 144 -17.00 -20.15 -4.18
CA ALA A 144 -16.09 -19.00 -4.22
C ALA A 144 -16.58 -17.78 -3.42
N ARG A 145 -17.30 -18.00 -2.31
CA ARG A 145 -17.58 -16.95 -1.32
C ARG A 145 -16.31 -16.70 -0.50
N GLY A 146 -15.94 -15.43 -0.40
CA GLY A 146 -14.86 -14.96 0.45
C GLY A 146 -15.37 -13.86 1.37
N TYR A 147 -14.66 -13.67 2.48
CA TYR A 147 -14.96 -12.66 3.47
C TYR A 147 -13.74 -11.81 3.73
N THR A 148 -13.94 -10.51 3.87
CA THR A 148 -12.92 -9.61 4.39
C THR A 148 -13.25 -9.19 5.81
N ALA A 149 -12.21 -9.06 6.64
CA ALA A 149 -12.32 -8.54 8.00
C ALA A 149 -11.22 -7.50 8.23
N TRP A 150 -11.56 -6.39 8.86
CA TRP A 150 -10.60 -5.31 9.14
C TRP A 150 -9.49 -5.78 10.08
N ASP A 151 -8.24 -5.46 9.73
CA ASP A 151 -7.09 -5.54 10.63
C ASP A 151 -6.86 -4.17 11.28
N PRO A 152 -7.25 -3.98 12.57
CA PRO A 152 -7.07 -2.70 13.25
C PRO A 152 -5.61 -2.35 13.53
N SER A 153 -4.69 -3.32 13.47
CA SER A 153 -3.26 -3.05 13.67
C SER A 153 -2.63 -2.24 12.53
N SER A 154 -3.29 -2.19 11.37
CA SER A 154 -2.95 -1.33 10.24
C SER A 154 -4.00 -0.22 10.10
N PRO A 155 -3.61 1.07 10.16
CA PRO A 155 -4.57 2.16 10.17
C PRO A 155 -5.25 2.32 8.81
N ALA A 156 -6.55 2.66 8.82
CA ALA A 156 -7.25 3.05 7.62
C ALA A 156 -6.64 4.34 7.02
N PHE A 157 -6.64 4.45 5.70
CA PHE A 157 -6.04 5.59 5.00
C PHE A 157 -6.93 6.03 3.83
N ILE A 158 -6.67 7.21 3.28
CA ILE A 158 -7.38 7.73 2.11
C ILE A 158 -6.42 7.79 0.93
N SER A 159 -6.80 7.15 -0.18
CA SER A 159 -6.08 7.21 -1.44
C SER A 159 -6.97 7.84 -2.50
N GLY A 160 -6.63 9.05 -2.94
CA GLY A 160 -7.51 9.83 -3.82
C GLY A 160 -8.77 10.26 -3.07
N ASP A 161 -9.93 9.76 -3.51
CA ASP A 161 -11.26 10.01 -2.96
C ASP A 161 -11.85 8.77 -2.27
N THR A 162 -11.01 7.77 -1.95
CA THR A 162 -11.46 6.49 -1.40
C THR A 162 -10.84 6.22 -0.04
N LEU A 163 -11.67 5.90 0.95
CA LEU A 163 -11.26 5.35 2.25
C LEU A 163 -10.86 3.88 2.10
N CYS A 164 -9.59 3.57 2.28
CA CYS A 164 -9.03 2.22 2.23
C CYS A 164 -8.92 1.63 3.64
N ILE A 165 -9.53 0.46 3.83
CA ILE A 165 -9.58 -0.26 5.12
C ILE A 165 -8.72 -1.52 4.99
N PRO A 166 -7.54 -1.60 5.63
CA PRO A 166 -6.68 -2.76 5.55
C PRO A 166 -7.35 -4.02 6.08
N THR A 167 -7.52 -5.04 5.26
CA THR A 167 -8.28 -6.24 5.64
C THR A 167 -7.53 -7.52 5.35
N ILE A 168 -7.89 -8.54 6.13
CA ILE A 168 -7.61 -9.93 5.77
C ILE A 168 -8.68 -10.46 4.82
N PHE A 169 -8.35 -11.47 4.03
CA PHE A 169 -9.28 -12.14 3.12
C PHE A 169 -9.28 -13.65 3.33
N ILE A 170 -10.44 -14.17 3.71
CA ILE A 170 -10.63 -15.57 4.12
C ILE A 170 -11.76 -16.24 3.34
N ALA A 171 -11.76 -17.55 3.38
CA ALA A 171 -12.78 -18.41 2.84
C ALA A 171 -14.11 -18.37 3.58
N TYR A 172 -15.18 -18.69 2.83
CA TYR A 172 -16.05 -19.84 3.10
C TYR A 172 -15.74 -20.66 4.38
N THR A 173 -14.77 -21.54 4.16
CA THR A 173 -14.27 -22.62 5.02
C THR A 173 -13.30 -22.16 6.13
N GLY A 174 -13.02 -20.86 6.26
CA GLY A 174 -12.00 -20.31 7.16
C GLY A 174 -10.55 -20.36 6.66
N GLU A 175 -10.27 -20.87 5.46
CA GLU A 175 -8.92 -20.86 4.87
C GLU A 175 -8.47 -19.45 4.46
N ALA A 176 -7.17 -19.15 4.59
CA ALA A 176 -6.62 -17.88 4.16
C ALA A 176 -6.54 -17.81 2.63
N LEU A 177 -7.04 -16.72 2.04
CA LEU A 177 -6.92 -16.40 0.62
C LEU A 177 -6.05 -15.17 0.36
N ASP A 178 -5.29 -14.77 1.38
CA ASP A 178 -4.38 -13.63 1.35
C ASP A 178 -3.00 -14.00 1.90
N PHE A 179 -2.10 -13.03 1.78
CA PHE A 179 -0.78 -13.08 2.42
C PHE A 179 -0.79 -12.49 3.84
N LYS A 180 -1.78 -11.65 4.17
CA LYS A 180 -1.86 -10.97 5.47
C LYS A 180 -2.23 -11.90 6.61
N THR A 181 -3.21 -12.80 6.42
CA THR A 181 -3.59 -13.78 7.46
C THR A 181 -2.42 -14.70 7.85
N PRO A 182 -1.68 -15.31 6.91
CA PRO A 182 -0.50 -16.10 7.25
C PRO A 182 0.60 -15.29 7.95
N LEU A 183 0.84 -14.05 7.53
CA LEU A 183 1.83 -13.16 8.15
C LEU A 183 1.47 -12.87 9.61
N LEU A 184 0.23 -12.45 9.89
CA LEU A 184 -0.24 -12.18 11.25
C LEU A 184 -0.15 -13.42 12.16
N LYS A 185 -0.52 -14.60 11.63
CA LYS A 185 -0.37 -15.88 12.36
C LYS A 185 1.10 -16.18 12.67
N SER A 186 1.99 -15.97 11.70
CA SER A 186 3.44 -16.18 11.86
C SER A 186 4.03 -15.25 12.92
N ILE A 187 3.72 -13.95 12.86
CA ILE A 187 4.15 -12.95 13.85
C ILE A 187 3.69 -13.36 15.26
N ASN A 188 2.44 -13.79 15.41
CA ASN A 188 1.90 -14.21 16.71
C ASN A 188 2.60 -15.47 17.25
N VAL A 189 2.89 -16.46 16.40
CA VAL A 189 3.64 -17.67 16.81
C VAL A 189 5.07 -17.31 17.22
N LEU A 190 5.74 -16.46 16.44
CA LEU A 190 7.08 -15.98 16.74
C LEU A 190 7.13 -15.21 18.06
N ASN A 191 6.16 -14.32 18.31
CA ASN A 191 6.03 -13.58 19.56
C ASN A 191 5.96 -14.54 20.77
N LYS A 192 5.07 -15.55 20.73
CA LYS A 192 4.93 -16.52 21.83
C LYS A 192 6.22 -17.29 22.09
N ALA A 193 6.82 -17.84 21.03
CA ALA A 193 8.07 -18.60 21.16
C ALA A 193 9.23 -17.73 21.66
N ALA A 194 9.32 -16.47 21.23
CA ALA A 194 10.34 -15.55 21.67
C ALA A 194 10.13 -15.13 23.14
N VAL A 195 8.90 -14.87 23.57
CA VAL A 195 8.57 -14.57 24.98
C VAL A 195 8.97 -15.73 25.89
N ASP A 196 8.63 -16.97 25.53
CA ASP A 196 9.00 -18.16 26.31
C ASP A 196 10.52 -18.27 26.51
N VAL A 197 11.32 -17.90 25.50
CA VAL A 197 12.78 -17.88 25.59
C VAL A 197 13.29 -16.68 26.41
N CYS A 198 12.73 -15.49 26.20
CA CYS A 198 13.13 -14.28 26.92
C CYS A 198 12.88 -14.40 28.44
N GLN A 199 11.82 -15.10 28.85
CA GLN A 199 11.47 -15.28 30.26
C GLN A 199 12.47 -16.14 31.04
N TYR A 200 13.37 -16.87 30.38
CA TYR A 200 14.53 -17.48 31.07
C TYR A 200 15.54 -16.42 31.58
N PHE A 201 15.53 -15.21 31.01
CA PHE A 201 16.46 -14.13 31.33
C PHE A 201 15.79 -12.97 32.07
N ASP A 202 14.57 -12.60 31.70
CA ASP A 202 13.77 -11.56 32.35
C ASP A 202 12.28 -11.94 32.35
N ALA A 203 11.75 -12.23 33.54
CA ALA A 203 10.35 -12.63 33.75
C ALA A 203 9.34 -11.51 33.44
N ASN A 204 9.77 -10.26 33.27
CA ASN A 204 8.88 -9.14 32.95
C ASN A 204 8.56 -9.03 31.45
N VAL A 205 9.26 -9.80 30.59
CA VAL A 205 9.01 -9.78 29.14
C VAL A 205 7.68 -10.47 28.83
N ASN A 206 6.72 -9.68 28.32
CA ASN A 206 5.36 -10.14 28.02
C ASN A 206 5.00 -10.10 26.52
N LYS A 207 5.82 -9.43 25.69
CA LYS A 207 5.60 -9.28 24.25
C LYS A 207 6.94 -9.03 23.56
N VAL A 208 7.15 -9.69 22.43
CA VAL A 208 8.25 -9.46 21.49
C VAL A 208 7.65 -9.02 20.16
N THR A 209 8.00 -7.82 19.72
CA THR A 209 7.52 -7.24 18.46
C THR A 209 8.58 -7.40 17.38
N SER A 210 8.17 -7.86 16.20
CA SER A 210 9.04 -7.94 15.02
C SER A 210 9.00 -6.63 14.24
N PHE A 211 10.17 -6.10 13.89
CA PHE A 211 10.31 -4.92 13.04
C PHE A 211 10.91 -5.29 11.69
N LEU A 212 10.45 -4.65 10.63
CA LEU A 212 10.91 -4.84 9.26
C LEU A 212 11.32 -3.49 8.67
N GLY A 213 12.56 -3.41 8.19
CA GLY A 213 13.03 -2.35 7.29
C GLY A 213 13.27 -2.96 5.92
N TRP A 214 12.52 -2.51 4.92
CA TRP A 214 12.65 -2.96 3.54
C TRP A 214 13.37 -1.89 2.70
N GLU A 215 14.07 -2.35 1.67
CA GLU A 215 14.76 -1.49 0.70
C GLU A 215 14.13 -1.79 -0.66
N GLN A 216 13.43 -0.82 -1.24
CA GLN A 216 12.68 -1.02 -2.48
C GLN A 216 13.49 -0.55 -3.67
N GLU A 217 14.09 -1.50 -4.37
CA GLU A 217 14.67 -1.28 -5.68
C GLU A 217 13.62 -1.26 -6.79
N TYR A 218 13.88 -0.49 -7.84
CA TYR A 218 13.04 -0.40 -9.03
C TYR A 218 13.78 0.21 -10.22
N PHE A 219 13.23 0.00 -11.41
CA PHE A 219 13.69 0.68 -12.62
C PHE A 219 12.66 1.70 -13.11
N LEU A 220 13.13 2.79 -13.72
CA LEU A 220 12.27 3.73 -14.45
C LEU A 220 12.58 3.69 -15.94
N VAL A 221 11.53 3.52 -16.75
CA VAL A 221 11.60 3.61 -18.21
C VAL A 221 10.66 4.71 -18.67
N ASP A 222 11.12 5.52 -19.63
CA ASP A 222 10.24 6.50 -20.26
C ASP A 222 9.00 5.83 -20.84
N GLU A 223 7.82 6.37 -20.56
CA GLU A 223 6.55 5.74 -20.93
C GLU A 223 6.42 5.47 -22.44
N ALA A 224 6.94 6.34 -23.29
CA ALA A 224 6.87 6.14 -24.73
C ALA A 224 7.81 4.99 -25.16
N LEU A 225 9.03 4.91 -24.58
CA LEU A 225 9.97 3.82 -24.83
C LEU A 225 9.43 2.47 -24.36
N TRP A 226 8.76 2.46 -23.20
CA TRP A 226 8.06 1.29 -22.69
C TRP A 226 6.93 0.85 -23.64
N ALA A 227 6.12 1.79 -24.14
CA ALA A 227 5.03 1.49 -25.07
C ALA A 227 5.52 0.94 -26.43
N ALA A 228 6.75 1.29 -26.83
CA ALA A 228 7.39 0.74 -28.02
C ALA A 228 7.94 -0.70 -27.82
N ARG A 229 7.84 -1.26 -26.62
CA ARG A 229 8.34 -2.59 -26.24
C ARG A 229 7.22 -3.49 -25.72
N PRO A 230 6.47 -4.17 -26.61
CA PRO A 230 5.37 -5.05 -26.21
C PRO A 230 5.79 -6.16 -25.24
N ASP A 231 7.01 -6.68 -25.35
CA ASP A 231 7.56 -7.67 -24.44
C ASP A 231 7.71 -7.12 -23.01
N LEU A 232 8.26 -5.91 -22.88
CA LEU A 232 8.36 -5.20 -21.60
C LEU A 232 6.99 -4.84 -21.02
N MET A 233 6.03 -4.45 -21.87
CA MET A 233 4.68 -4.11 -21.45
C MET A 233 3.93 -5.30 -20.85
N LEU A 234 4.06 -6.48 -21.47
CA LEU A 234 3.27 -7.66 -21.12
C LEU A 234 3.94 -8.51 -20.04
N THR A 235 5.28 -8.57 -20.04
CA THR A 235 6.01 -9.47 -19.14
C THR A 235 6.73 -8.75 -18.01
N GLY A 236 6.75 -7.41 -18.01
CA GLY A 236 7.51 -6.62 -17.05
C GLY A 236 9.03 -6.69 -17.24
N ARG A 237 9.49 -7.46 -18.24
CA ARG A 237 10.90 -7.59 -18.61
C ARG A 237 11.12 -7.63 -20.12
N THR A 238 12.35 -7.38 -20.55
CA THR A 238 12.76 -7.58 -21.93
C THR A 238 12.95 -9.07 -22.26
N LEU A 239 12.36 -9.55 -23.35
CA LEU A 239 12.52 -10.95 -23.83
C LEU A 239 13.61 -11.07 -24.89
N MET A 240 13.99 -9.94 -25.49
CA MET A 240 14.99 -9.84 -26.53
C MET A 240 15.73 -8.50 -26.42
N GLY A 241 16.97 -8.47 -26.87
CA GLY A 241 17.80 -7.29 -26.84
C GLY A 241 19.27 -7.68 -26.73
N HIS A 242 20.13 -6.90 -27.38
CA HIS A 242 21.56 -7.02 -27.12
C HIS A 242 21.87 -6.45 -25.73
N SER A 243 22.78 -7.09 -25.00
CA SER A 243 23.17 -6.66 -23.67
C SER A 243 23.72 -5.23 -23.67
N SER A 244 23.48 -4.50 -22.59
CA SER A 244 24.09 -3.18 -22.38
C SER A 244 25.61 -3.30 -22.39
N ALA A 245 26.29 -2.43 -23.14
CA ALA A 245 27.75 -2.44 -23.26
C ALA A 245 28.50 -2.27 -21.93
N LYS A 246 27.85 -1.67 -20.91
CA LYS A 246 28.41 -1.51 -19.56
C LYS A 246 27.72 -2.37 -18.48
N ASN A 247 26.56 -2.98 -18.77
CA ASN A 247 25.79 -3.80 -17.83
C ASN A 247 25.77 -3.26 -16.38
N GLN A 248 26.16 -4.06 -15.37
CA GLN A 248 26.27 -3.67 -13.96
C GLN A 248 27.66 -3.10 -13.58
N GLN A 249 28.46 -2.63 -14.54
CA GLN A 249 29.83 -2.14 -14.30
C GLN A 249 29.89 -0.60 -14.35
N LEU A 250 28.86 0.05 -13.81
CA LEU A 250 28.77 1.51 -13.70
C LEU A 250 28.97 1.93 -12.24
N ASP A 251 30.18 1.73 -11.74
CA ASP A 251 30.58 2.14 -10.38
C ASP A 251 30.33 3.65 -10.16
N ASP A 252 30.44 4.45 -11.22
CA ASP A 252 30.18 5.90 -11.22
C ASP A 252 28.68 6.27 -11.07
N HIS A 253 27.76 5.32 -11.27
CA HIS A 253 26.31 5.57 -11.21
C HIS A 253 25.76 5.38 -9.79
N TYR A 254 26.37 4.49 -9.00
CA TYR A 254 26.02 4.30 -7.59
C TYR A 254 26.30 5.58 -6.80
N PHE A 255 25.26 6.14 -6.17
CA PHE A 255 25.28 7.48 -5.56
C PHE A 255 25.70 8.65 -6.49
N GLY A 256 25.66 8.46 -7.81
CA GLY A 256 25.90 9.51 -8.79
C GLY A 256 24.79 10.57 -8.83
N ALA A 257 24.95 11.60 -9.68
CA ALA A 257 23.93 12.63 -9.83
C ALA A 257 22.63 12.06 -10.44
N ILE A 258 21.50 12.29 -9.77
CA ILE A 258 20.18 11.83 -10.22
C ILE A 258 19.67 12.74 -11.35
N PRO A 259 19.22 12.20 -12.51
CA PRO A 259 18.64 12.99 -13.58
C PRO A 259 17.45 13.83 -13.10
N SER A 260 17.34 15.08 -13.57
CA SER A 260 16.33 16.04 -13.09
C SER A 260 14.89 15.56 -13.20
N ARG A 261 14.54 14.83 -14.28
CA ARG A 261 13.22 14.18 -14.44
C ARG A 261 12.95 13.16 -13.34
N VAL A 262 13.94 12.32 -13.03
CA VAL A 262 13.84 11.29 -12.00
C VAL A 262 13.76 11.92 -10.62
N LEU A 263 14.57 12.95 -10.35
CA LEU A 263 14.52 13.67 -9.08
C LEU A 263 13.14 14.31 -8.83
N SER A 264 12.49 14.84 -9.88
CA SER A 264 11.12 15.36 -9.74
C SER A 264 10.11 14.28 -9.39
N PHE A 265 10.19 13.12 -10.07
CA PHE A 265 9.39 11.94 -9.74
C PHE A 265 9.61 11.50 -8.28
N MET A 266 10.86 11.39 -7.85
CA MET A 266 11.21 10.96 -6.51
C MET A 266 10.70 11.92 -5.44
N LYS A 267 10.73 13.24 -5.69
CA LYS A 267 10.20 14.28 -4.78
C LYS A 267 8.69 14.16 -4.60
N ASP A 268 7.97 13.98 -5.70
CA ASP A 268 6.51 13.78 -5.68
C ASP A 268 6.16 12.49 -4.95
N LEU A 269 6.87 11.39 -5.25
CA LEU A 269 6.70 10.10 -4.57
C LEU A 269 6.92 10.22 -3.06
N GLU A 270 8.00 10.89 -2.63
CA GLU A 270 8.34 11.09 -1.23
C GLU A 270 7.20 11.79 -0.47
N ILE A 271 6.68 12.89 -1.04
CA ILE A 271 5.62 13.67 -0.41
C ILE A 271 4.31 12.90 -0.33
N GLU A 272 3.92 12.21 -1.40
CA GLU A 272 2.70 11.40 -1.41
C GLU A 272 2.81 10.20 -0.44
N SER A 273 4.00 9.61 -0.31
CA SER A 273 4.27 8.54 0.66
C SER A 273 4.17 9.05 2.11
N LEU A 274 4.77 10.21 2.41
CA LEU A 274 4.69 10.83 3.73
C LEU A 274 3.26 11.18 4.11
N LYS A 275 2.43 11.66 3.17
CA LYS A 275 1.00 11.92 3.41
C LYS A 275 0.21 10.67 3.80
N LEU A 276 0.63 9.52 3.30
CA LEU A 276 0.09 8.20 3.63
C LEU A 276 0.76 7.56 4.85
N GLY A 277 1.60 8.31 5.58
CA GLY A 277 2.24 7.84 6.81
C GLY A 277 3.43 6.91 6.58
N ILE A 278 3.87 6.69 5.33
CA ILE A 278 5.04 5.88 5.03
C ILE A 278 6.30 6.70 5.35
N PRO A 279 7.15 6.28 6.30
CA PRO A 279 8.26 7.10 6.80
C PRO A 279 9.51 6.96 5.91
N VAL A 280 9.36 7.28 4.62
CA VAL A 280 10.44 7.28 3.63
C VAL A 280 11.62 8.14 4.09
N LYS A 281 12.85 7.62 3.94
CA LYS A 281 14.05 8.24 4.53
C LYS A 281 15.18 8.42 3.54
N THR A 282 15.47 7.40 2.74
CA THR A 282 16.58 7.41 1.78
C THR A 282 16.06 7.17 0.37
N ARG A 283 16.78 7.74 -0.60
CA ARG A 283 16.62 7.46 -2.03
C ARG A 283 17.94 7.69 -2.74
N HIS A 284 18.28 6.85 -3.72
CA HIS A 284 19.48 7.00 -4.53
C HIS A 284 19.40 6.23 -5.84
N ASN A 285 20.40 6.47 -6.70
CA ASN A 285 20.68 5.61 -7.84
C ASN A 285 21.27 4.29 -7.35
N GLU A 286 20.93 3.22 -8.05
CA GLU A 286 21.56 1.91 -7.90
C GLU A 286 22.65 1.68 -8.96
N VAL A 287 23.32 0.53 -8.93
CA VAL A 287 24.44 0.21 -9.82
C VAL A 287 24.03 0.18 -11.31
N ALA A 288 22.85 -0.37 -11.64
CA ALA A 288 22.44 -0.47 -13.04
C ALA A 288 21.82 0.85 -13.58
N PRO A 289 21.93 1.11 -14.90
CA PRO A 289 21.30 2.27 -15.52
C PRO A 289 19.79 2.32 -15.27
N ASN A 290 19.30 3.49 -14.85
CA ASN A 290 17.89 3.73 -14.51
C ASN A 290 17.34 2.81 -13.40
N GLN A 291 18.22 2.19 -12.59
CA GLN A 291 17.86 1.52 -11.35
C GLN A 291 18.01 2.52 -10.20
N PHE A 292 17.07 2.45 -9.27
CA PHE A 292 17.01 3.32 -8.10
C PHE A 292 16.52 2.54 -6.88
N GLU A 293 16.79 3.08 -5.71
CA GLU A 293 16.33 2.55 -4.43
C GLU A 293 15.57 3.62 -3.65
N LEU A 294 14.61 3.19 -2.83
CA LEU A 294 13.98 3.98 -1.79
C LEU A 294 13.77 3.10 -0.55
N ALA A 295 14.17 3.60 0.62
CA ALA A 295 13.97 2.91 1.89
C ALA A 295 13.37 3.83 2.97
N PRO A 296 12.39 3.35 3.76
CA PRO A 296 11.85 4.04 4.92
C PRO A 296 12.61 3.67 6.21
N ILE A 297 12.20 4.30 7.30
CA ILE A 297 12.52 3.81 8.64
C ILE A 297 11.79 2.49 8.87
N TYR A 298 12.41 1.55 9.59
CA TYR A 298 11.80 0.28 9.96
C TYR A 298 10.53 0.49 10.80
N GLU A 299 9.54 -0.38 10.63
CA GLU A 299 8.25 -0.34 11.33
C GLU A 299 7.87 -1.74 11.81
N GLU A 300 6.80 -1.87 12.61
CA GLU A 300 6.28 -3.19 12.98
C GLU A 300 5.97 -3.99 11.71
N ALA A 301 6.37 -5.26 11.67
CA ALA A 301 6.48 -6.04 10.44
C ALA A 301 5.20 -6.06 9.58
N ASN A 302 4.02 -6.12 10.22
CA ASN A 302 2.74 -6.08 9.51
C ASN A 302 2.49 -4.72 8.83
N LEU A 303 2.72 -3.62 9.56
CA LEU A 303 2.57 -2.27 9.03
C LEU A 303 3.61 -1.96 7.96
N ALA A 304 4.87 -2.36 8.19
CA ALA A 304 5.95 -2.21 7.23
C ALA A 304 5.62 -2.89 5.89
N ASN A 305 5.05 -4.10 5.93
CA ASN A 305 4.61 -4.82 4.74
C ASN A 305 3.47 -4.08 4.01
N ASP A 306 2.44 -3.64 4.74
CA ASP A 306 1.34 -2.87 4.16
C ASP A 306 1.84 -1.56 3.51
N HIS A 307 2.75 -0.85 4.18
CA HIS A 307 3.37 0.36 3.66
C HIS A 307 4.20 0.10 2.39
N ASN A 308 4.91 -1.02 2.29
CA ASN A 308 5.63 -1.37 1.06
C ASN A 308 4.66 -1.62 -0.11
N LEU A 309 3.59 -2.37 0.13
CA LEU A 309 2.55 -2.62 -0.88
C LEU A 309 1.90 -1.33 -1.36
N LEU A 310 1.55 -0.45 -0.41
CA LEU A 310 1.00 0.87 -0.69
C LEU A 310 1.99 1.75 -1.45
N LEU A 311 3.27 1.76 -1.06
CA LEU A 311 4.33 2.46 -1.78
C LEU A 311 4.36 2.02 -3.25
N MET A 312 4.39 0.72 -3.53
CA MET A 312 4.43 0.22 -4.91
C MET A 312 3.23 0.67 -5.75
N ALA A 313 2.04 0.77 -5.14
CA ALA A 313 0.85 1.30 -5.81
C ALA A 313 0.99 2.81 -6.09
N VAL A 314 1.47 3.59 -5.12
CA VAL A 314 1.75 5.02 -5.27
C VAL A 314 2.81 5.26 -6.35
N MET A 315 3.91 4.50 -6.34
CA MET A 315 4.96 4.57 -7.35
C MET A 315 4.43 4.40 -8.77
N LYS A 316 3.53 3.45 -9.01
CA LYS A 316 2.90 3.24 -10.33
C LYS A 316 2.10 4.48 -10.77
N LYS A 317 1.36 5.11 -9.85
CA LYS A 317 0.54 6.30 -10.12
C LYS A 317 1.43 7.52 -10.39
N ILE A 318 2.43 7.76 -9.54
CA ILE A 318 3.34 8.90 -9.67
C ILE A 318 4.25 8.76 -10.88
N ALA A 319 4.76 7.56 -11.18
CA ALA A 319 5.57 7.33 -12.37
C ALA A 319 4.82 7.78 -13.64
N ARG A 320 3.55 7.38 -13.80
CA ARG A 320 2.72 7.80 -14.95
C ARG A 320 2.55 9.32 -15.02
N ARG A 321 2.34 9.99 -13.89
CA ARG A 321 2.24 11.47 -13.84
C ARG A 321 3.51 12.15 -14.36
N HIS A 322 4.67 11.53 -14.15
CA HIS A 322 5.99 12.00 -14.60
C HIS A 322 6.43 11.38 -15.96
N ASN A 323 5.48 10.77 -16.68
CA ASN A 323 5.69 10.10 -17.95
C ASN A 323 6.75 8.99 -17.90
N PHE A 324 6.81 8.29 -16.77
CA PHE A 324 7.59 7.09 -16.56
C PHE A 324 6.70 5.87 -16.36
N ARG A 325 7.30 4.70 -16.56
CA ARG A 325 6.80 3.41 -16.11
C ARG A 325 7.81 2.86 -15.11
N VAL A 326 7.31 2.55 -13.92
CA VAL A 326 8.09 1.84 -12.91
C VAL A 326 8.05 0.34 -13.20
N LEU A 327 9.21 -0.31 -13.11
CA LEU A 327 9.36 -1.75 -13.26
C LEU A 327 9.87 -2.32 -11.94
N PHE A 328 9.17 -3.35 -11.46
CA PHE A 328 9.51 -4.09 -10.23
C PHE A 328 10.02 -5.50 -10.51
N HIS A 329 10.09 -5.90 -11.79
CA HIS A 329 10.64 -7.19 -12.15
C HIS A 329 12.12 -7.22 -11.74
N GLU A 330 12.56 -8.31 -11.10
CA GLU A 330 13.91 -8.47 -10.55
C GLU A 330 15.02 -8.44 -11.62
N LYS A 331 14.62 -8.72 -12.87
CA LYS A 331 15.45 -8.66 -14.09
C LYS A 331 14.66 -8.08 -15.27
N PRO A 332 14.45 -6.76 -15.31
CA PRO A 332 13.59 -6.11 -16.31
C PRO A 332 14.23 -5.98 -17.70
#